data_AF-A0A932Q3A0-F1
#
_entry.id   AF-A0A932Q3A0-F1
#
_cell.length_a   1.000
_cell.length_b   1.000
_cell.length_c   1.000
_cell.angle_alpha   90.00
_cell.angle_beta   90.00
_cell.angle_gamma   90.00
#
_symmetry.space_group_name_H-M   'P 1'
#
loop_
_entity.id
_entity.type
_entity.pdbx_description
1 polymer ?
#
loop_
_entity_poly.entity_id
_entity_poly.type
_entity_poly.pdbx_seq_one_letter_code
_entity_poly.pdbx_strand_id
1 'polypeptide(L)'
;MTYKVTDTIKGESADTMTFKQIVLQGASTRPGVTAHSIVGDMPQYTPGEETVIFLGSESRLGFNAPIGIFQGKFDVQTDSAGNKTVVNVMDNRGLFVGMRSSPALKAMSLTPSEKQMIGTNGGEMDYADFVSLVKKINASQQN
;
A
#
# COMPACT_ATOMS: atom_id res chain seq x y z
N MET A 1 -2.02 -8.02 14.61
CA MET A 1 -1.79 -6.60 14.96
C MET A 1 -3.09 -5.84 14.79
N THR A 2 -3.32 -4.78 15.57
CA THR A 2 -4.57 -4.02 15.56
C THR A 2 -4.27 -2.56 15.24
N TYR A 3 -4.99 -2.01 14.27
CA TYR A 3 -4.92 -0.62 13.85
C TYR A 3 -6.18 0.12 14.25
N LYS A 4 -6.02 1.38 14.64
CA LYS A 4 -7.10 2.35 14.54
C LYS A 4 -7.25 2.73 13.07
N VAL A 5 -8.47 2.68 12.55
CA VAL A 5 -8.74 3.09 11.17
C VAL A 5 -9.06 4.59 11.18
N THR A 6 -8.33 5.35 10.38
CA THR A 6 -8.52 6.81 10.24
C THR A 6 -9.31 7.17 8.98
N ASP A 7 -9.18 6.37 7.92
CA ASP A 7 -10.00 6.47 6.70
C ASP A 7 -10.21 5.07 6.11
N THR A 8 -11.37 4.84 5.50
CA THR A 8 -11.70 3.62 4.77
C THR A 8 -11.81 3.97 3.29
N ILE A 9 -10.82 3.53 2.51
CA ILE A 9 -10.74 3.81 1.07
C ILE A 9 -11.64 2.85 0.27
N LYS A 10 -11.69 1.59 0.68
CA LYS A 10 -12.50 0.52 0.08
C LYS A 10 -12.93 -0.49 1.16
N GLY A 11 -14.15 -0.99 1.05
CA GLY A 11 -14.72 -1.98 1.98
C GLY A 11 -15.65 -1.35 3.00
N GLU A 12 -15.99 -2.12 4.03
CA GLU A 12 -16.81 -1.63 5.15
C GLU A 12 -15.99 -0.78 6.11
N SER A 13 -16.60 0.29 6.61
CA SER A 13 -15.96 1.16 7.59
C SER A 13 -15.99 0.50 8.96
N ALA A 14 -14.87 0.59 9.68
CA ALA A 14 -14.72 0.09 11.05
C ALA A 14 -13.81 1.04 11.82
N ASP A 15 -13.99 1.16 13.15
CA ASP A 15 -13.12 1.99 14.00
C ASP A 15 -11.72 1.37 14.20
N THR A 16 -11.65 0.04 14.09
CA THR A 16 -10.41 -0.72 14.25
C THR A 16 -10.36 -1.88 13.28
N MET A 17 -9.15 -2.22 12.83
CA MET A 17 -8.90 -3.35 11.95
C MET A 17 -7.82 -4.23 12.58
N THR A 18 -8.12 -5.52 12.71
CA THR A 18 -7.15 -6.53 13.15
C THR A 18 -6.87 -7.48 12.01
N PHE A 19 -5.60 -7.64 11.66
CA PHE A 19 -5.18 -8.64 10.69
C PHE A 19 -3.97 -9.45 11.19
N LYS A 20 -3.81 -10.63 10.61
CA LYS A 20 -2.78 -11.61 10.95
C LYS A 20 -1.77 -11.68 9.81
N GLN A 21 -0.51 -11.38 10.11
CA GLN A 21 0.61 -11.58 9.20
C GLN A 21 1.50 -12.69 9.76
N ILE A 22 1.92 -13.60 8.88
CA ILE A 22 2.99 -14.54 9.21
C ILE A 22 4.31 -13.78 9.10
N VAL A 23 5.02 -13.66 10.22
CA VAL A 23 6.40 -13.16 10.23
C VAL A 23 7.29 -14.38 10.44
N LEU A 24 8.15 -14.69 9.47
CA LEU A 24 9.19 -15.71 9.64
C LEU A 24 10.32 -15.08 10.47
N GLN A 25 10.25 -15.19 11.79
CA GLN A 25 11.30 -14.68 12.66
C GLN A 25 12.47 -15.68 12.70
N GLY A 26 13.68 -15.24 12.33
CA GLY A 26 14.92 -15.99 12.59
C GLY A 26 15.40 -16.94 11.49
N ALA A 27 15.69 -16.42 10.29
CA ALA A 27 16.69 -17.09 9.45
C ALA A 27 18.05 -16.92 10.12
N SER A 28 18.46 -17.90 10.95
CA SER A 28 19.84 -17.96 11.44
C SER A 28 20.77 -17.99 10.23
N THR A 29 21.56 -16.95 10.07
CA THR A 29 22.69 -16.90 9.13
C THR A 29 23.69 -17.97 9.54
N ARG A 30 23.59 -19.16 8.96
CA ARG A 30 24.71 -20.11 8.98
C ARG A 30 25.86 -19.44 8.22
N PRO A 31 27.09 -19.36 8.77
CA PRO A 31 28.24 -18.85 8.03
C PRO A 31 28.38 -19.61 6.72
N GLY A 32 28.37 -18.90 5.59
CA GLY A 32 28.48 -19.49 4.25
C GLY A 32 27.18 -19.76 3.51
N VAL A 33 26.01 -19.49 4.10
CA VAL A 33 24.72 -19.49 3.38
C VAL A 33 24.16 -18.07 3.40
N THR A 34 24.32 -17.34 2.30
CA THR A 34 23.55 -16.11 2.06
C THR A 34 22.14 -16.53 1.71
N ALA A 35 21.35 -16.88 2.71
CA ALA A 35 19.90 -16.86 2.54
C ALA A 35 19.55 -15.39 2.30
N HIS A 36 19.28 -15.03 1.04
CA HIS A 36 18.49 -13.83 0.72
C HIS A 36 17.16 -14.02 1.42
N SER A 37 17.13 -13.63 2.69
CA SER A 37 16.10 -14.05 3.61
C SER A 37 14.89 -13.20 3.28
N ILE A 38 13.89 -13.85 2.71
CA ILE A 38 12.49 -13.42 2.56
C ILE A 38 11.96 -12.72 3.85
N VAL A 39 12.62 -12.98 4.98
CA VAL A 39 12.42 -12.40 6.32
C VAL A 39 12.73 -10.90 6.44
N GLY A 40 13.77 -10.39 5.76
CA GLY A 40 14.16 -8.98 5.85
C GLY A 40 13.20 -8.03 5.13
N ASP A 41 12.45 -8.58 4.17
CA ASP A 41 11.58 -7.82 3.28
C ASP A 41 10.11 -7.83 3.72
N MET A 42 9.76 -8.57 4.79
CA MET A 42 8.39 -8.58 5.33
C MET A 42 8.04 -7.20 5.89
N PRO A 43 6.81 -6.68 5.64
CA PRO A 43 6.40 -5.38 6.18
C PRO A 43 6.50 -5.39 7.70
N GLN A 44 7.34 -4.51 8.22
CA GLN A 44 7.45 -4.23 9.65
C GLN A 44 6.42 -3.19 10.02
N TYR A 45 5.87 -3.32 11.22
CA TYR A 45 4.83 -2.46 11.73
C TYR A 45 5.20 -1.96 13.12
N THR A 46 5.25 -0.66 13.30
CA THR A 46 5.65 -0.02 14.57
C THR A 46 4.50 0.77 15.17
N PRO A 47 4.28 0.71 16.50
CA PRO A 47 3.28 1.54 17.15
C PRO A 47 3.50 3.03 16.87
N GLY A 48 2.43 3.72 16.45
CA GLY A 48 2.47 5.15 16.11
C GLY A 48 2.75 5.45 14.64
N GLU A 49 3.02 4.45 13.81
CA GLU A 49 3.11 4.64 12.36
C GLU A 49 1.73 4.93 11.75
N GLU A 50 1.71 5.75 10.70
CA GLU A 50 0.56 5.92 9.83
C GLU A 50 0.85 5.23 8.50
N THR A 51 -0.08 4.39 8.03
CA THR A 51 0.14 3.58 6.84
C THR A 51 -1.17 3.36 6.07
N VAL A 52 -1.07 3.29 4.74
CA VAL A 52 -2.13 2.78 3.88
C VAL A 52 -1.86 1.29 3.63
N ILE A 53 -2.85 0.44 3.94
CA ILE A 53 -2.74 -1.01 3.79
C ILE A 53 -3.82 -1.50 2.83
N PHE A 54 -3.40 -2.16 1.76
CA PHE A 54 -4.28 -2.89 0.84
C PHE A 54 -4.37 -4.34 1.30
N LEU A 55 -5.48 -4.73 1.93
CA LEU A 55 -5.71 -6.09 2.39
C LEU A 55 -6.45 -6.92 1.33
N GLY A 56 -6.04 -8.18 1.15
CA GLY A 56 -6.80 -9.16 0.39
C GLY A 56 -8.12 -9.51 1.11
N SER A 57 -9.07 -10.08 0.36
CA SER A 57 -10.29 -10.64 0.96
C SER A 57 -9.93 -11.75 1.94
N GLU A 58 -10.69 -11.85 3.02
CA GLU A 58 -10.47 -12.86 4.05
C GLU A 58 -10.47 -14.26 3.46
N SER A 59 -9.35 -14.97 3.64
CA SER A 59 -9.27 -16.38 3.26
C SER A 59 -10.20 -17.21 4.15
N ARG A 60 -10.59 -18.41 3.71
CA ARG A 60 -11.43 -19.35 4.49
C ARG A 60 -10.86 -19.71 5.87
N LEU A 61 -9.59 -19.39 6.13
CA LEU A 61 -8.87 -19.61 7.39
C LEU A 61 -8.74 -18.34 8.25
N GLY A 62 -9.34 -17.22 7.86
CA GLY A 62 -9.33 -15.96 8.62
C GLY A 62 -8.03 -15.14 8.48
N PHE A 63 -7.27 -15.35 7.41
CA PHE A 63 -6.11 -14.51 7.09
C PHE A 63 -6.47 -13.39 6.12
N ASN A 64 -6.17 -12.16 6.54
CA ASN A 64 -6.16 -10.94 5.74
C ASN A 64 -4.70 -10.50 5.58
N ALA A 65 -4.05 -10.89 4.48
CA ALA A 65 -2.68 -10.47 4.19
C ALA A 65 -2.69 -9.27 3.23
N PRO A 66 -1.68 -8.38 3.28
CA PRO A 66 -1.52 -7.34 2.27
C PRO A 66 -1.46 -7.94 0.86
N ILE A 67 -2.14 -7.30 -0.10
CA ILE A 67 -2.12 -7.72 -1.51
C ILE A 67 -0.74 -7.43 -2.11
N GLY A 68 -0.21 -8.39 -2.85
CA GLY A 68 1.11 -8.31 -3.45
C GLY A 68 2.16 -8.52 -2.38
N ILE A 69 2.98 -9.56 -2.53
CA ILE A 69 4.07 -9.88 -1.60
C ILE A 69 4.86 -8.57 -1.37
N PHE A 70 4.79 -8.01 -0.16
CA PHE A 70 5.44 -6.78 0.29
C PHE A 70 4.85 -5.43 -0.18
N GLN A 71 4.18 -5.35 -1.34
CA GLN A 71 3.79 -4.07 -1.98
C GLN A 71 2.49 -3.45 -1.45
N GLY A 72 1.71 -4.18 -0.66
CA GLY A 72 0.41 -3.73 -0.15
C GLY A 72 0.48 -2.79 1.06
N LYS A 73 1.66 -2.51 1.64
CA LYS A 73 1.87 -1.52 2.70
C LYS A 73 2.53 -0.28 2.11
N PHE A 74 1.97 0.88 2.40
CA PHE A 74 2.56 2.17 2.10
C PHE A 74 2.73 2.99 3.37
N ASP A 75 3.92 3.48 3.63
CA ASP A 75 4.19 4.36 4.76
C ASP A 75 3.71 5.77 4.42
N VAL A 76 3.04 6.42 5.38
CA VAL A 76 2.61 7.81 5.28
C VAL A 76 3.57 8.66 6.08
N GLN A 77 4.23 9.60 5.41
CA GLN A 77 5.12 10.56 6.05
C GLN A 77 4.44 11.93 6.09
N THR A 78 4.63 12.66 7.19
CA THR A 78 4.15 14.04 7.32
C THR A 78 5.35 14.94 7.54
N ASP A 79 5.53 15.93 6.69
CA ASP A 79 6.61 16.92 6.83
C ASP A 79 6.28 17.98 7.90
N SER A 80 7.25 18.87 8.16
CA SER A 80 7.08 19.96 9.14
C SER A 80 6.04 21.01 8.75
N ALA A 81 5.64 21.07 7.48
CA ALA A 81 4.58 21.93 6.98
C ALA A 81 3.20 21.26 6.99
N GLY A 82 3.13 19.97 7.37
CA GLY A 82 1.90 19.18 7.44
C GLY A 82 1.52 18.52 6.11
N ASN A 83 2.38 18.55 5.09
CA ASN A 83 2.14 17.85 3.83
C ASN A 83 2.35 16.35 4.06
N LYS A 84 1.45 15.54 3.50
CA LYS A 84 1.52 14.09 3.61
C LYS A 84 1.97 13.45 2.31
N THR A 85 2.98 12.58 2.40
CA THR A 85 3.44 11.76 1.28
C THR A 85 3.26 10.28 1.56
N VAL A 86 3.23 9.48 0.50
CA VAL A 86 3.01 8.03 0.57
C VAL A 86 4.03 7.26 -0.29
N VAL A 87 4.62 6.22 0.29
CA VAL A 87 5.65 5.41 -0.36
C VAL A 87 5.63 3.96 0.10
N ASN A 88 5.86 3.01 -0.79
CA ASN A 88 6.06 1.60 -0.43
C ASN A 88 7.54 1.21 -0.40
N VAL A 89 7.84 -0.01 0.05
CA VAL A 89 9.22 -0.53 0.16
C VAL A 89 10.00 -0.53 -1.17
N MET A 90 9.29 -0.49 -2.30
CA MET A 90 9.87 -0.45 -3.64
C MET A 90 10.07 0.99 -4.16
N ASP A 91 9.95 2.01 -3.32
CA ASP A 91 10.03 3.42 -3.72
C ASP A 91 8.97 3.76 -4.80
N ASN A 92 7.78 3.15 -4.68
CA ASN A 92 6.69 3.19 -5.65
C ASN A 92 7.09 2.81 -7.09
N ARG A 93 8.24 2.15 -7.28
CA ARG A 93 8.77 1.87 -8.61
C ARG A 93 7.87 0.89 -9.35
N GLY A 94 7.53 1.27 -10.57
CA GLY A 94 6.70 0.46 -11.45
C GLY A 94 5.21 0.43 -11.09
N LEU A 95 4.77 1.15 -10.04
CA LEU A 95 3.40 1.11 -9.53
C LEU A 95 2.33 1.33 -10.60
N PHE A 96 2.60 2.23 -11.57
CA PHE A 96 1.64 2.60 -12.61
C PHE A 96 1.94 2.02 -14.00
N VAL A 97 2.95 1.17 -14.17
CA VAL A 97 3.40 0.71 -15.51
C VAL A 97 2.27 0.07 -16.32
N GLY A 98 1.47 -0.80 -15.69
CA GLY A 98 0.31 -1.42 -16.36
C GLY A 98 -0.92 -0.51 -16.45
N MET A 99 -0.97 0.56 -15.66
CA MET A 99 -2.14 1.43 -15.54
C MET A 99 -2.15 2.56 -16.59
N ARG A 100 -0.99 3.09 -16.96
CA ARG A 100 -0.86 4.23 -17.90
C ARG A 100 -1.55 3.99 -19.26
N SER A 101 -1.60 2.74 -19.68
CA SER A 101 -2.24 2.33 -20.95
C SER A 101 -3.69 1.87 -20.78
N SER A 102 -4.19 1.76 -19.54
CA SER A 102 -5.52 1.24 -19.23
C SER A 102 -6.62 2.14 -19.83
N PRO A 103 -7.54 1.59 -20.65
CA PRO A 103 -8.70 2.33 -21.13
C PRO A 103 -9.59 2.84 -19.98
N ALA A 104 -9.71 2.06 -18.90
CA ALA A 104 -10.49 2.45 -17.73
C ALA A 104 -9.89 3.71 -17.06
N LEU A 105 -8.57 3.77 -16.92
CA LEU A 105 -7.90 4.94 -16.35
C LEU A 105 -8.05 6.18 -17.24
N LYS A 106 -8.00 6.00 -18.57
CA LYS A 106 -8.17 7.11 -19.54
C LYS A 106 -9.60 7.67 -19.54
N ALA A 107 -10.59 6.85 -19.20
CA ALA A 107 -11.98 7.28 -19.09
C ALA A 107 -12.28 8.02 -17.76
N MET A 108 -11.38 7.96 -16.78
CA MET A 108 -11.56 8.65 -15.49
C MET A 108 -11.31 10.16 -15.59
N SER A 109 -12.09 10.93 -14.84
CA SER A 109 -11.83 12.36 -14.61
C SER A 109 -10.70 12.54 -13.59
N LEU A 110 -9.47 12.55 -14.09
CA LEU A 110 -8.26 12.76 -13.29
C LEU A 110 -7.86 14.23 -13.23
N THR A 111 -7.43 14.69 -12.05
CA THR A 111 -6.83 16.02 -11.86
C THR A 111 -5.47 16.10 -12.56
N PRO A 112 -4.92 17.30 -12.79
CA PRO A 112 -3.57 17.45 -13.31
C PRO A 112 -2.51 16.78 -12.43
N SER A 113 -2.64 16.89 -11.11
CA SER A 113 -1.72 16.31 -10.13
C SER A 113 -1.77 14.78 -10.13
N GLU A 114 -2.96 14.17 -10.19
CA GLU A 114 -3.12 12.72 -10.33
C GLU A 114 -2.50 12.20 -11.64
N LYS A 115 -2.68 12.91 -12.76
CA LYS A 115 -2.06 12.56 -14.03
C LYS A 115 -0.53 12.62 -13.95
N GLN A 116 0.00 13.64 -13.30
CA GLN A 116 1.44 13.77 -13.08
C GLN A 116 1.97 12.62 -12.22
N MET A 117 1.28 12.30 -11.12
CA MET A 117 1.59 11.18 -10.23
C MET A 117 1.64 9.85 -11.00
N ILE A 118 0.62 9.54 -11.82
CA ILE A 118 0.59 8.33 -12.66
C ILE A 118 1.77 8.28 -13.66
N GLY A 119 2.26 9.45 -14.07
CA GLY A 119 3.42 9.60 -14.96
C GLY A 119 4.77 9.30 -14.30
N THR A 120 4.87 9.28 -12.96
CA THR A 120 6.15 9.07 -12.26
C THR A 120 6.57 7.61 -12.27
N ASN A 121 7.87 7.34 -12.32
CA ASN A 121 8.42 5.96 -12.32
C ASN A 121 8.72 5.42 -10.92
N GLY A 122 8.36 6.15 -9.87
CA GLY A 122 8.68 5.90 -8.47
C GLY A 122 8.78 7.22 -7.71
N GLY A 123 9.23 7.13 -6.46
CA GLY A 123 9.32 8.24 -5.52
C GLY A 123 8.06 8.41 -4.68
N GLU A 124 8.21 9.22 -3.64
CA GLU A 124 7.09 9.69 -2.82
C GLU A 124 6.01 10.38 -3.67
N MET A 125 4.76 10.16 -3.29
CA MET A 125 3.60 10.77 -3.94
C MET A 125 2.78 11.52 -2.91
N ASP A 126 2.04 12.54 -3.34
CA ASP A 126 1.07 13.21 -2.47
C ASP A 126 0.01 12.21 -1.99
N TYR A 127 -0.23 12.20 -0.68
CA TYR A 127 -1.16 11.28 -0.05
C TYR A 127 -2.60 11.48 -0.53
N ALA A 128 -3.05 12.73 -0.66
CA ALA A 128 -4.42 13.03 -1.04
C ALA A 128 -4.71 12.64 -2.49
N ASP A 129 -3.77 12.93 -3.40
CA ASP A 129 -3.86 12.49 -4.80
C ASP A 129 -3.87 10.95 -4.91
N PHE A 130 -3.03 10.26 -4.14
CA PHE A 130 -3.01 8.79 -4.10
C PHE A 130 -4.35 8.21 -3.63
N VAL A 131 -4.87 8.68 -2.49
CA VAL A 131 -6.15 8.22 -1.95
C VAL A 131 -7.30 8.54 -2.90
N SER A 132 -7.32 9.74 -3.48
CA SER A 132 -8.33 10.15 -4.47
C SER A 132 -8.34 9.21 -5.67
N LEU A 133 -7.17 8.89 -6.23
CA LEU A 133 -7.05 7.96 -7.35
C LEU A 133 -7.59 6.56 -6.99
N VAL A 134 -7.21 6.03 -5.83
CA VAL A 134 -7.68 4.70 -5.39
C VAL A 134 -9.20 4.68 -5.22
N LYS A 135 -9.80 5.74 -4.65
CA LYS A 135 -11.26 5.87 -4.52
C LYS A 135 -11.95 5.87 -5.90
N LYS A 136 -11.39 6.60 -6.88
CA LYS A 136 -11.91 6.63 -8.26
C LYS A 136 -11.82 5.26 -8.95
N ILE A 137 -10.71 4.56 -8.80
CA ILE A 137 -10.53 3.21 -9.35
C ILE A 137 -11.56 2.27 -8.74
N ASN A 138 -11.75 2.30 -7.42
CA ASN A 138 -12.75 1.47 -6.75
C ASN A 138 -14.17 1.76 -7.27
N ALA A 139 -14.54 3.03 -7.42
CA ALA A 139 -15.86 3.42 -7.94
C ALA A 139 -16.10 2.93 -9.38
N SER A 140 -15.06 2.90 -10.22
CA SER A 140 -15.19 2.42 -11.61
C SER A 140 -15.37 0.90 -11.75
N GLN A 141 -15.03 0.11 -10.72
CA GLN A 141 -15.12 -1.35 -10.75
C GLN A 141 -16.48 -1.88 -10.26
N GLN A 142 -17.35 -0.98 -9.80
CA GLN A 142 -18.71 -1.31 -9.34
C GLN A 142 -19.79 -1.05 -10.41
N ASN A 143 -19.40 -0.57 -11.59
CA ASN A 143 -20.24 -0.39 -12.77
C ASN A 143 -19.89 -1.42 -13.84
#